data_AF-A0A6J4CY96-F1
#
_entry.id   AF-A0A6J4CY96-F1
#
_cell.length_a   1.000
_cell.length_b   1.000
_cell.length_c   1.000
_cell.angle_alpha   90.00
_cell.angle_beta   90.00
_cell.angle_gamma   90.00
#
_symmetry.space_group_name_H-M   'P 1'
#
loop_
_entity.id
_entity.type
_entity.pdbx_description
1 polymer ?
#
loop_
_entity_poly.entity_id
_entity_poly.type
_entity_poly.pdbx_seq_one_letter_code
_entity_poly.pdbx_strand_id
1 'polypeptide(L)'
;MHMVSKRGLKAFNESRGTNIEILEKAPSNLPVVDSKIAFEPNTYKYLQNFFKAKLESYAGNNMAKEKLVGVLKAIEDKKRRFKELVGLTKEVNRVMDFATLSPEITKIVGASSSVVKLQGAQMVSHLQKHAHTDLFDYYLVQDILEQPALIAKDPVFKNNIVIGVKFGRWYKIVLKILKLFGRNPTRL
;
A
#
# COMPACT_ATOMS: atom_id res chain seq x y z
N MET A 1 -15.52 -5.35 12.89
CA MET A 1 -15.95 -4.16 12.12
C MET A 1 -16.74 -3.29 13.10
N HIS A 2 -16.15 -2.24 13.67
CA HIS A 2 -16.84 -1.40 14.66
C HIS A 2 -17.69 -0.37 13.92
N MET A 3 -19.00 -0.63 13.85
CA MET A 3 -20.01 0.38 13.53
C MET A 3 -19.83 1.58 14.46
N VAL A 4 -19.79 2.79 13.89
CA VAL A 4 -19.91 4.04 14.65
C VAL A 4 -21.23 3.96 15.41
N SER A 5 -21.16 3.79 16.74
CA SER A 5 -22.37 3.67 17.56
C SER A 5 -23.20 4.95 17.41
N LYS A 6 -24.54 4.84 17.39
CA LYS A 6 -25.47 5.99 17.34
C LYS A 6 -25.15 7.05 18.41
N ARG A 7 -24.55 6.65 19.54
CA ARG A 7 -24.09 7.54 20.61
C ARG A 7 -22.92 8.44 20.18
N GLY A 8 -21.97 7.91 19.40
CA GLY A 8 -20.83 8.68 18.91
C GLY A 8 -21.23 9.75 17.90
N LEU A 9 -22.22 9.46 17.04
CA LEU A 9 -22.73 10.45 16.08
C LEU A 9 -23.48 11.59 16.77
N LYS A 10 -24.24 11.28 17.83
CA LYS A 10 -24.94 12.30 18.62
C LYS A 10 -23.96 13.30 19.26
N ALA A 11 -22.92 12.79 19.92
CA ALA A 11 -21.88 13.64 20.51
C ALA A 11 -21.13 14.48 19.44
N PHE A 12 -20.90 13.90 18.25
CA PHE A 12 -20.30 14.62 17.14
C PHE A 12 -21.17 15.79 16.66
N ASN A 13 -22.46 15.54 16.43
CA ASN A 13 -23.44 16.56 16.01
C ASN A 13 -23.57 17.70 17.02
N GLU A 14 -23.65 17.39 18.31
CA GLU A 14 -23.74 18.37 19.40
C GLU A 14 -22.48 19.25 19.45
N SER A 15 -21.29 18.66 19.33
CA SER A 15 -20.02 19.41 19.42
C SER A 15 -19.74 20.34 18.22
N ARG A 16 -20.43 20.14 17.09
CA ARG A 16 -20.15 20.82 15.82
C ARG A 16 -21.34 21.60 15.27
N GLY A 17 -22.50 21.56 15.93
CA GLY A 17 -23.72 22.19 15.43
C GLY A 17 -24.19 21.59 14.10
N THR A 18 -23.89 20.31 13.85
CA THR A 18 -24.28 19.60 12.62
C THR A 18 -25.46 18.69 12.89
N ASN A 19 -26.27 18.41 11.86
CA ASN A 19 -27.38 17.46 11.96
C ASN A 19 -27.22 16.33 10.94
N ILE A 20 -26.24 15.45 11.19
CA ILE A 20 -25.94 14.31 10.33
C ILE A 20 -26.72 13.10 10.85
N GLU A 21 -27.50 12.46 9.98
CA GLU A 21 -28.24 11.24 10.28
C GLU A 21 -27.59 10.02 9.62
N ILE A 22 -27.57 8.88 10.33
CA ILE A 22 -27.24 7.58 9.72
C ILE A 22 -28.54 6.99 9.18
N LEU A 23 -28.65 6.90 7.86
CA LEU A 23 -29.73 6.16 7.21
C LEU A 23 -29.48 4.65 7.41
N GLU A 24 -30.41 3.96 8.09
CA GLU A 24 -30.31 2.51 8.36
C GLU A 24 -30.45 1.65 7.09
N LYS A 25 -30.97 2.23 6.01
CA LYS A 25 -30.98 1.63 4.68
C LYS A 25 -30.49 2.65 3.66
N ALA A 26 -29.67 2.17 2.73
CA ALA A 26 -29.28 2.95 1.58
C ALA A 26 -30.54 3.35 0.78
N PRO A 27 -30.64 4.60 0.28
CA PRO A 27 -31.81 5.06 -0.47
C PRO A 27 -32.07 4.13 -1.66
N SER A 28 -33.33 3.72 -1.83
CA SER A 28 -33.79 2.74 -2.82
C SER A 28 -33.59 3.15 -4.28
N ASN A 29 -33.20 4.41 -4.52
CA ASN A 29 -33.01 4.98 -5.85
C ASN A 29 -31.52 5.16 -6.19
N LEU A 30 -30.62 4.47 -5.47
CA LEU A 30 -29.23 4.39 -5.90
C LEU A 30 -29.17 3.59 -7.21
N PRO A 31 -28.48 4.10 -8.24
CA PRO A 31 -28.28 3.32 -9.46
C PRO A 31 -27.65 1.98 -9.07
N VAL A 32 -28.18 0.89 -9.64
CA VAL A 32 -27.65 -0.46 -9.44
C VAL A 32 -26.17 -0.41 -9.83
N VAL A 33 -25.29 -0.45 -8.83
CA VAL A 33 -23.85 -0.48 -9.05
C VAL A 33 -23.55 -1.84 -9.65
N ASP A 34 -23.35 -1.86 -10.97
CA ASP A 34 -22.89 -3.05 -11.66
C ASP A 34 -21.53 -3.43 -11.05
N SER A 35 -21.52 -4.54 -10.31
CA SER A 35 -20.35 -5.10 -9.64
C SER A 35 -19.16 -5.38 -10.59
N LYS A 36 -19.36 -5.31 -11.91
CA LYS A 36 -18.31 -5.36 -12.94
C LYS A 36 -17.59 -4.01 -13.16
N ILE A 37 -18.12 -2.91 -12.64
CA ILE A 37 -17.52 -1.57 -12.63
C ILE A 37 -16.82 -1.34 -11.28
N ALA A 38 -15.96 -2.27 -10.85
CA ALA A 38 -15.28 -2.14 -9.55
C ALA A 38 -14.18 -1.04 -9.54
N PHE A 39 -13.86 -0.45 -10.69
CA PHE A 39 -13.03 0.76 -10.80
C PHE A 39 -13.56 1.61 -11.95
N GLU A 40 -14.30 2.67 -11.65
CA GLU A 40 -14.73 3.59 -12.70
C GLU A 40 -13.51 4.24 -13.39
N PRO A 41 -13.54 4.41 -14.73
CA PRO A 41 -12.49 5.11 -15.49
C PRO A 41 -12.18 6.52 -14.95
N ASN A 42 -13.12 7.11 -14.22
CA ASN A 42 -13.04 8.47 -13.68
C ASN A 42 -12.67 8.55 -12.19
N THR A 43 -12.33 7.44 -11.53
CA THR A 43 -11.97 7.42 -10.09
C THR A 43 -10.89 8.46 -9.77
N TYR A 44 -9.92 8.65 -10.68
CA TYR A 44 -8.88 9.67 -10.54
C TYR A 44 -9.43 11.10 -10.59
N LYS A 45 -10.38 11.38 -11.48
CA LYS A 45 -11.05 12.69 -11.61
C LYS A 45 -11.89 12.99 -10.36
N TYR A 46 -12.62 11.99 -9.84
CA TYR A 46 -13.38 12.15 -8.59
C TYR A 46 -12.48 12.42 -7.39
N LEU A 47 -11.38 11.67 -7.24
CA LEU A 47 -10.41 11.90 -6.18
C LEU A 47 -9.78 13.30 -6.28
N GLN A 48 -9.36 13.73 -7.48
CA GLN A 48 -8.82 15.07 -7.69
C GLN A 48 -9.83 16.15 -7.31
N ASN A 49 -11.09 16.03 -7.76
CA ASN A 49 -12.15 16.97 -7.44
C ASN A 49 -12.46 16.99 -5.94
N PHE A 50 -12.49 15.83 -5.28
CA PHE A 50 -12.69 15.71 -3.85
C PHE A 50 -11.59 16.43 -3.06
N PHE A 51 -10.32 16.18 -3.39
CA PHE A 51 -9.19 16.82 -2.72
C PHE A 51 -9.17 18.33 -2.97
N LYS A 52 -9.47 18.78 -4.20
CA LYS A 52 -9.60 20.20 -4.54
C LYS A 52 -10.68 20.87 -3.69
N ALA A 53 -11.88 20.30 -3.65
CA ALA A 53 -12.99 20.82 -2.85
C ALA A 53 -12.66 20.86 -1.34
N LYS A 54 -11.93 19.86 -0.82
CA LYS A 54 -11.47 19.85 0.58
C LYS A 54 -10.42 20.93 0.84
N LEU A 55 -9.44 21.11 -0.05
CA LEU A 55 -8.44 22.18 0.07
C LEU A 55 -9.08 23.57 0.06
N GLU A 56 -10.07 23.79 -0.80
CA GLU A 56 -10.84 25.03 -0.88
C GLU A 56 -11.67 25.26 0.40
N SER A 57 -12.33 24.21 0.90
CA SER A 57 -13.13 24.28 2.14
C SER A 57 -12.30 24.59 3.40
N TYR A 58 -11.00 24.24 3.39
CA TYR A 58 -10.08 24.49 4.50
C TYR A 58 -9.08 25.61 4.20
N ALA A 59 -9.35 26.50 3.23
CA ALA A 59 -8.41 27.55 2.83
C ALA A 59 -7.94 28.46 3.99
N GLY A 60 -8.79 28.67 5.01
CA GLY A 60 -8.45 29.42 6.23
C GLY A 60 -7.80 28.60 7.36
N ASN A 61 -7.60 27.30 7.18
CA ASN A 61 -6.99 26.40 8.17
C ASN A 61 -5.68 25.81 7.62
N ASN A 62 -4.57 26.49 7.91
CA ASN A 62 -3.23 26.13 7.44
C ASN A 62 -2.85 24.67 7.78
N MET A 63 -3.20 24.18 8.97
CA MET A 63 -2.90 22.82 9.40
C MET A 63 -3.66 21.76 8.58
N ALA A 64 -4.93 22.01 8.27
CA ALA A 64 -5.72 21.10 7.43
C ALA A 64 -5.22 21.10 5.99
N LYS A 65 -4.82 22.27 5.46
CA LYS A 65 -4.22 22.41 4.15
C LYS A 65 -2.90 21.63 4.03
N GLU A 66 -2.00 21.78 5.00
CA GLU A 66 -0.73 21.04 5.04
C GLU A 66 -0.95 19.53 5.05
N LYS A 67 -1.88 19.03 5.88
CA LYS A 67 -2.22 17.60 5.92
C LYS A 67 -2.75 17.10 4.58
N LEU A 68 -3.64 17.85 3.93
CA LEU A 68 -4.20 17.50 2.62
C LEU A 68 -3.14 17.50 1.52
N VAL A 69 -2.24 18.49 1.51
CA VAL A 69 -1.09 18.51 0.60
C VAL A 69 -0.18 17.30 0.83
N GLY A 70 0.06 16.94 2.09
CA GLY A 70 0.81 15.73 2.44
C GLY A 70 0.17 14.45 1.87
N VAL A 71 -1.16 14.32 1.96
CA VAL A 71 -1.89 13.20 1.37
C VAL A 71 -1.76 13.17 -0.16
N LEU A 72 -1.88 14.32 -0.84
CA LEU A 72 -1.71 14.38 -2.29
C LEU A 72 -0.30 13.95 -2.73
N LYS A 73 0.73 14.47 -2.05
CA LYS A 73 2.12 14.08 -2.32
C LYS A 73 2.32 12.56 -2.13
N ALA A 74 1.77 12.00 -1.05
CA ALA A 74 1.83 10.56 -0.81
C ALA A 74 1.14 9.75 -1.92
N ILE A 75 0.00 10.22 -2.45
CA ILE A 75 -0.69 9.57 -3.58
C ILE A 75 0.18 9.60 -4.85
N GLU A 76 0.81 10.74 -5.14
CA GLU A 76 1.67 10.90 -6.30
C GLU A 76 2.92 10.02 -6.23
N ASP A 77 3.59 9.97 -5.08
CA ASP A 77 4.74 9.11 -4.85
C ASP A 77 4.38 7.63 -5.01
N LYS A 78 3.24 7.21 -4.45
CA LYS A 78 2.69 5.86 -4.59
C LYS A 78 2.38 5.52 -6.05
N LYS A 79 1.78 6.45 -6.79
CA LYS A 79 1.50 6.31 -8.23
C LYS A 79 2.77 6.21 -9.05
N ARG A 80 3.79 7.02 -8.76
CA ARG A 80 5.10 6.98 -9.44
C ARG A 80 5.74 5.60 -9.26
N ARG A 81 5.81 5.12 -8.02
CA ARG A 81 6.36 3.80 -7.70
C ARG A 81 5.62 2.66 -8.40
N PHE A 82 4.29 2.70 -8.43
CA PHE A 82 3.51 1.68 -9.14
C PHE A 82 3.79 1.70 -10.66
N LYS A 83 3.94 2.89 -11.27
CA LYS A 83 4.35 2.99 -12.68
C LYS A 83 5.73 2.40 -12.95
N GLU A 84 6.68 2.55 -12.03
CA GLU A 84 8.00 1.93 -12.16
C GLU A 84 7.91 0.40 -12.15
N LEU A 85 7.07 -0.18 -11.29
CA LEU A 85 6.78 -1.61 -11.28
C LEU A 85 6.15 -2.08 -12.60
N VAL A 86 5.19 -1.33 -13.15
CA VAL A 86 4.64 -1.62 -14.49
C VAL A 86 5.73 -1.51 -15.57
N GLY A 87 6.68 -0.59 -15.43
CA GLY A 87 7.82 -0.49 -16.33
C GLY A 87 8.70 -1.75 -16.31
N LEU A 88 8.93 -2.32 -15.12
CA LEU A 88 9.71 -3.55 -14.98
C LEU A 88 9.09 -4.77 -15.68
N THR A 89 7.77 -4.85 -15.83
CA THR A 89 7.14 -5.96 -16.55
C THR A 89 7.46 -5.93 -18.05
N LYS A 90 7.85 -4.77 -18.58
CA LYS A 90 8.18 -4.57 -20.01
C LYS A 90 9.67 -4.69 -20.28
N GLU A 91 10.50 -4.34 -19.30
CA GLU A 91 11.95 -4.28 -19.41
C GLU A 91 12.62 -5.26 -18.44
N VAL A 92 12.79 -6.52 -18.84
CA VAL A 92 13.29 -7.59 -17.96
C VAL A 92 14.70 -7.36 -17.39
N ASN A 93 15.52 -6.56 -18.07
CA ASN A 93 16.88 -6.21 -17.61
C ASN A 93 16.93 -5.00 -16.67
N ARG A 94 15.82 -4.25 -16.56
CA ARG A 94 15.76 -3.09 -15.68
C ARG A 94 15.77 -3.54 -14.22
N VAL A 95 16.45 -2.75 -13.40
CA VAL A 95 16.52 -2.91 -11.94
C VAL A 95 15.96 -1.65 -11.30
N MET A 96 15.19 -1.80 -10.23
CA MET A 96 14.76 -0.69 -9.39
C MET A 96 15.16 -0.91 -7.94
N ASP A 97 15.29 0.18 -7.19
CA ASP A 97 15.30 0.15 -5.73
C ASP A 97 13.86 -0.14 -5.29
N PHE A 98 13.63 -1.38 -4.89
CA PHE A 98 12.30 -1.93 -4.72
C PHE A 98 11.75 -1.69 -3.33
N ALA A 99 12.55 -1.90 -2.30
CA ALA A 99 12.11 -1.64 -0.94
C ALA A 99 13.28 -1.25 -0.04
N THR A 100 12.97 -0.53 1.03
CA THR A 100 13.92 -0.23 2.10
C THR A 100 13.53 -1.03 3.34
N LEU A 101 14.44 -1.85 3.82
CA LEU A 101 14.32 -2.61 5.06
C LEU A 101 14.41 -1.66 6.25
N SER A 102 13.59 -1.90 7.27
CA SER A 102 13.76 -1.25 8.56
C SER A 102 15.12 -1.64 9.19
N PRO A 103 15.67 -0.84 10.13
CA PRO A 103 16.90 -1.21 10.83
C PRO A 103 16.81 -2.56 11.53
N GLU A 104 15.64 -2.88 12.09
CA GLU A 104 15.36 -4.17 12.73
C GLU A 104 15.47 -5.33 11.75
N ILE A 105 14.77 -5.25 10.61
CA ILE A 105 14.83 -6.30 9.58
C ILE A 105 16.25 -6.42 9.04
N THR A 106 16.92 -5.29 8.74
CA THR A 106 18.31 -5.26 8.26
C THR A 106 19.24 -6.04 9.19
N LYS A 107 19.10 -5.85 10.51
CA LYS A 107 19.86 -6.56 11.54
C LYS A 107 19.51 -8.05 11.60
N ILE A 108 18.22 -8.41 11.60
CA ILE A 108 17.76 -9.81 11.67
C ILE A 108 18.26 -10.60 10.47
N VAL A 109 18.17 -10.01 9.28
CA VAL A 109 18.62 -10.70 8.08
C VAL A 109 20.14 -10.68 7.96
N GLY A 110 20.83 -9.67 8.50
CA GLY A 110 22.28 -9.52 8.34
C GLY A 110 22.63 -8.92 6.97
N ALA A 111 21.78 -8.03 6.46
CA ALA A 111 21.98 -7.38 5.17
C ALA A 111 23.03 -6.27 5.30
N SER A 112 23.94 -6.19 4.32
CA SER A 112 24.92 -5.09 4.21
C SER A 112 24.33 -3.80 3.63
N SER A 113 23.12 -3.86 3.09
CA SER A 113 22.37 -2.70 2.60
C SER A 113 20.92 -2.82 3.05
N SER A 114 20.33 -1.71 3.46
CA SER A 114 18.90 -1.60 3.74
C SER A 114 18.07 -1.57 2.45
N VAL A 115 18.66 -1.34 1.28
CA VAL A 115 17.93 -1.27 0.01
C VAL A 115 17.88 -2.65 -0.64
N VAL A 116 16.66 -3.11 -0.91
CA VAL A 116 16.34 -4.31 -1.68
C VAL A 116 16.14 -3.90 -3.13
N LYS A 117 16.82 -4.60 -4.04
CA LYS A 117 16.67 -4.38 -5.48
C LYS A 117 15.77 -5.44 -6.11
N LEU A 118 14.96 -5.04 -7.07
CA LEU A 118 14.14 -5.93 -7.89
C LEU A 118 14.51 -5.77 -9.35
N GLN A 119 14.85 -6.87 -10.01
CA GLN A 119 15.02 -6.93 -11.45
C GLN A 119 13.73 -7.38 -12.14
N GLY A 120 13.42 -6.81 -13.31
CA GLY A 120 12.23 -7.14 -14.09
C GLY A 120 12.10 -8.65 -14.38
N ALA A 121 13.18 -9.31 -14.76
CA ALA A 121 13.21 -10.76 -15.02
C ALA A 121 12.79 -11.59 -13.79
N GLN A 122 13.20 -11.19 -12.58
CA GLN A 122 12.84 -11.88 -11.34
C GLN A 122 11.34 -11.73 -11.07
N MET A 123 10.82 -10.52 -11.21
CA MET A 123 9.40 -10.22 -11.01
C MET A 123 8.54 -10.97 -12.03
N VAL A 124 8.88 -10.90 -13.32
CA VAL A 124 8.14 -11.58 -14.39
C VAL A 124 8.13 -13.10 -14.18
N SER A 125 9.29 -13.70 -13.85
CA SER A 125 9.36 -15.15 -13.58
C SER A 125 8.52 -15.55 -12.37
N HIS A 126 8.50 -14.74 -11.31
CA HIS A 126 7.69 -15.00 -10.12
C HIS A 126 6.20 -14.90 -10.44
N LEU A 127 5.75 -13.83 -11.12
CA LEU A 127 4.35 -13.64 -11.52
C LEU A 127 3.86 -14.78 -12.43
N GLN A 128 4.71 -15.31 -13.31
CA GLN A 128 4.38 -16.47 -14.14
C GLN A 128 4.23 -17.77 -13.33
N LYS A 129 5.03 -17.95 -12.26
CA LYS A 129 5.01 -19.16 -11.42
C LYS A 129 3.90 -19.13 -10.37
N HIS A 130 3.47 -17.95 -9.94
CA HIS A 130 2.54 -17.76 -8.83
C HIS A 130 1.29 -17.02 -9.29
N ALA A 131 0.31 -17.77 -9.81
CA ALA A 131 -0.94 -17.23 -10.36
C ALA A 131 -1.82 -16.45 -9.35
N HIS A 132 -1.55 -16.59 -8.05
CA HIS A 132 -2.23 -15.86 -6.98
C HIS A 132 -1.49 -14.58 -6.56
N THR A 133 -0.36 -14.25 -7.20
CA THR A 133 0.39 -13.02 -6.97
C THR A 133 0.24 -12.12 -8.18
N ASP A 134 -0.11 -10.86 -7.95
CA ASP A 134 -0.18 -9.84 -8.98
C ASP A 134 0.82 -8.68 -8.74
N LEU A 135 0.80 -7.69 -9.63
CA LEU A 135 1.69 -6.53 -9.52
C LEU A 135 1.35 -5.65 -8.30
N PHE A 136 0.09 -5.65 -7.87
CA PHE A 136 -0.33 -4.89 -6.71
C PHE A 136 0.23 -5.51 -5.44
N ASP A 137 0.32 -6.83 -5.34
CA ASP A 137 0.99 -7.51 -4.22
C ASP A 137 2.46 -7.10 -4.10
N TYR A 138 3.19 -6.98 -5.23
CA TYR A 138 4.56 -6.44 -5.26
C TYR A 138 4.62 -5.00 -4.74
N TYR A 139 3.65 -4.18 -5.10
CA TYR A 139 3.58 -2.80 -4.63
C TYR A 139 3.45 -2.71 -3.10
N LEU A 140 2.73 -3.65 -2.47
CA LEU A 140 2.52 -3.68 -1.01
C LEU A 140 3.75 -4.11 -0.20
N VAL A 141 4.80 -4.64 -0.84
CA VAL A 141 5.97 -5.18 -0.13
C VAL A 141 6.64 -4.13 0.76
N GLN A 142 6.79 -2.88 0.33
CA GLN A 142 7.36 -1.83 1.19
C GLN A 142 6.53 -1.62 2.45
N ASP A 143 5.21 -1.49 2.31
CA ASP A 143 4.31 -1.23 3.42
C ASP A 143 4.30 -2.41 4.43
N ILE A 144 4.66 -3.62 3.99
CA ILE A 144 4.82 -4.81 4.83
C ILE A 144 6.19 -4.85 5.49
N LEU A 145 7.26 -4.50 4.76
CA LEU A 145 8.62 -4.47 5.31
C LEU A 145 8.83 -3.32 6.29
N GLU A 146 8.09 -2.22 6.16
CA GLU A 146 8.15 -1.11 7.11
C GLU A 146 7.44 -1.44 8.42
N GLN A 147 6.31 -2.14 8.35
CA GLN A 147 5.48 -2.51 9.51
C GLN A 147 5.07 -3.98 9.42
N PRO A 148 6.00 -4.90 9.70
CA PRO A 148 5.71 -6.33 9.66
C PRO A 148 4.81 -6.71 10.83
N ALA A 149 3.90 -7.66 10.59
CA ALA A 149 3.12 -8.29 11.66
C ALA A 149 3.98 -9.30 12.44
N LEU A 150 4.90 -9.98 11.74
CA LEU A 150 5.83 -10.93 12.33
C LEU A 150 7.08 -11.05 11.47
N ILE A 151 8.22 -11.25 12.12
CA ILE A 151 9.47 -11.68 11.49
C ILE A 151 9.87 -13.02 12.10
N ALA A 152 10.16 -14.01 11.27
CA ALA A 152 10.49 -15.36 11.71
C ALA A 152 11.55 -15.99 10.82
N LYS A 153 12.11 -17.13 11.23
CA LYS A 153 12.90 -18.00 10.35
C LYS A 153 12.05 -19.18 9.90
N ASP A 154 12.09 -19.47 8.60
CA ASP A 154 11.48 -20.67 8.05
C ASP A 154 12.13 -21.90 8.69
N PRO A 155 11.37 -22.78 9.35
CA PRO A 155 11.95 -23.92 10.06
C PRO A 155 12.61 -24.92 9.10
N VAL A 156 12.12 -25.00 7.85
CA VAL A 156 12.57 -25.94 6.83
C VAL A 156 13.71 -25.33 6.02
N PHE A 157 13.47 -24.18 5.40
CA PHE A 157 14.41 -23.58 4.46
C PHE A 157 15.41 -22.61 5.10
N LYS A 158 15.28 -22.35 6.40
CA LYS A 158 16.14 -21.44 7.20
C LYS A 158 16.22 -19.99 6.66
N ASN A 159 15.33 -19.62 5.73
CA ASN A 159 15.22 -18.25 5.23
C ASN A 159 14.52 -17.36 6.26
N ASN A 160 14.84 -16.06 6.25
CA ASN A 160 14.05 -15.10 7.02
C ASN A 160 12.72 -14.86 6.30
N ILE A 161 11.64 -14.91 7.06
CA ILE A 161 10.28 -14.66 6.59
C ILE A 161 9.76 -13.41 7.30
N VAL A 162 9.11 -12.55 6.53
CA VAL A 162 8.30 -11.45 7.03
C VAL A 162 6.84 -11.74 6.70
N ILE A 163 5.98 -11.64 7.70
CA ILE A 163 4.53 -11.74 7.55
C ILE A 163 3.93 -10.35 7.69
N GLY A 164 2.99 -10.01 6.82
CA GLY A 164 2.21 -8.78 6.89
C GLY A 164 0.74 -9.01 6.59
N VAL A 165 -0.11 -8.08 7.03
CA VAL A 165 -1.53 -8.07 6.71
C VAL A 165 -1.88 -6.75 6.04
N LYS A 166 -2.42 -6.80 4.82
CA LYS A 166 -2.92 -5.63 4.09
C LYS A 166 -4.25 -5.98 3.44
N PHE A 167 -5.22 -5.08 3.56
CA PHE A 167 -6.56 -5.26 2.97
C PHE A 167 -7.23 -6.61 3.30
N GLY A 168 -7.03 -7.12 4.52
CA GLY A 168 -7.58 -8.42 4.95
C GLY A 168 -6.88 -9.65 4.36
N ARG A 169 -5.81 -9.46 3.59
CA ARG A 169 -4.97 -10.55 3.04
C ARG A 169 -3.69 -10.70 3.85
N TRP A 170 -3.28 -11.95 4.05
CA TRP A 170 -2.02 -12.30 4.69
C TRP A 170 -0.94 -12.50 3.63
N TYR A 171 0.22 -11.91 3.88
CA TYR A 171 1.36 -11.94 2.98
C TYR A 171 2.53 -12.62 3.66
N LYS A 172 3.17 -13.57 2.94
CA LYS A 172 4.43 -14.19 3.34
C LYS A 172 5.53 -13.71 2.38
N ILE A 173 6.47 -12.93 2.89
CA ILE A 173 7.63 -12.44 2.14
C ILE A 173 8.85 -13.23 2.61
N VAL A 174 9.55 -13.87 1.67
CA VAL A 174 10.80 -14.58 1.95
C VAL A 174 11.96 -13.66 1.60
N LEU A 175 12.80 -13.33 2.58
CA LEU A 175 14.00 -12.51 2.39
C LEU A 175 15.20 -13.43 2.18
N LYS A 176 15.79 -13.37 0.98
CA LYS A 176 16.99 -14.16 0.63
C LYS A 176 18.20 -13.25 0.55
N ILE A 177 19.23 -13.57 1.33
CA ILE A 177 20.53 -12.93 1.17
C ILE A 177 21.34 -13.78 0.21
N LEU A 178 21.63 -13.23 -0.96
CA LEU A 178 22.52 -13.86 -1.91
C LEU A 178 23.96 -13.48 -1.54
N LYS A 179 24.73 -14.48 -1.11
CA LYS A 179 26.19 -14.38 -1.07
C LYS A 179 26.71 -14.46 -2.50
N LEU A 180 26.83 -13.32 -3.18
CA LEU A 180 27.66 -13.24 -4.37
C LEU A 180 29.10 -13.04 -3.90
N PHE A 181 30.01 -13.93 -4.31
CA PHE A 181 31.45 -13.77 -4.07
C PHE A 181 31.85 -12.33 -4.44
N GLY A 182 32.20 -11.53 -3.41
CA GLY A 182 32.72 -10.16 -3.55
C GLY A 182 31.75 -9.01 -3.25
N ARG A 183 30.42 -9.16 -3.30
CA ARG A 183 29.43 -8.13 -2.86
C ARG A 183 28.11 -8.80 -2.50
N ASN A 184 27.54 -8.50 -1.32
CA ASN A 184 26.24 -9.05 -0.88
C ASN A 184 25.06 -8.09 -1.21
N PRO A 185 24.35 -8.25 -2.34
CA PRO A 185 23.05 -7.60 -2.51
C PRO A 185 21.94 -8.47 -1.92
N THR A 186 21.11 -7.87 -1.05
CA THR A 186 19.86 -8.48 -0.56
C THR A 186 18.84 -8.53 -1.71
N ARG A 187 18.21 -9.70 -1.95
CA ARG A 187 17.18 -9.88 -2.97
C ARG A 187 15.92 -10.52 -2.39
N LEU A 188 14.81 -10.32 -3.07
CA LEU A 188 13.55 -11.05 -2.86
C LEU A 188 13.48 -12.24 -3.82
#